data_AF-A0A1Q9RY87-F1
#
_entry.id   AF-A0A1Q9RY87-F1
#
_cell.length_a   1.000
_cell.length_b   1.000
_cell.length_c   1.000
_cell.angle_alpha   90.00
_cell.angle_beta   90.00
_cell.angle_gamma   90.00
#
_symmetry.space_group_name_H-M   'P 1'
#
loop_
_entity.id
_entity.type
_entity.pdbx_description
1 polymer ?
#
loop_
_entity_poly.entity_id
_entity_poly.type
_entity_poly.pdbx_seq_one_letter_code
_entity_poly.pdbx_strand_id
1 'polypeptide(L)'
;MVMLGDDTDRDEARQRAVVRQAIGRSDLPIELLASGRWELAASIADRFGAGRVFLAGDAAHQLPPNRGGFGANTGIEDAHNLAWKLAAVLAGRSAPRLLETYDAERRPIAWLRHEQIFARADYKAYLDTGESPAEVIDDDAIELGQLYRSAAVHGAGPDLPPARRPDQWAGQPGTRAPHVEARTADRELSLLDLFQRGWVLLSEDPRWAAATTCAAGELGVDATFVHIGGDVTTRDPRAFRSAYGIEASGATLIRPDGYVAWRTLDAPDDPIATLTGALRGVAAA
;
A
#
# COMPACT_ATOMS: atom_id res chain seq x y z
N MET A 1 22.61 -9.94 13.67
CA MET A 1 23.42 -8.91 13.00
C MET A 1 23.93 -7.95 14.06
N VAL A 2 25.23 -7.63 14.06
CA VAL A 2 25.78 -6.60 14.95
C VAL A 2 26.17 -5.41 14.08
N MET A 3 25.52 -4.27 14.30
CA MET A 3 25.85 -3.01 13.62
C MET A 3 26.76 -2.19 14.52
N LEU A 4 27.84 -1.65 13.96
CA LEU A 4 28.78 -0.79 14.65
C LEU A 4 28.69 0.60 14.04
N GLY A 5 28.58 1.63 14.88
CA GLY A 5 28.40 3.02 14.45
C GLY A 5 29.68 3.75 14.06
N ASP A 6 30.83 3.08 14.09
CA ASP A 6 32.12 3.66 13.75
C ASP A 6 32.65 3.12 12.41
N ASP A 7 33.29 3.97 11.62
CA ASP A 7 33.91 3.60 10.35
C ASP A 7 35.33 3.04 10.54
N THR A 8 35.45 2.05 11.43
CA THR A 8 36.72 1.41 11.76
C THR A 8 36.80 0.01 11.15
N ASP A 9 37.82 -0.22 10.31
CA ASP A 9 38.14 -1.56 9.83
C ASP A 9 38.56 -2.49 10.96
N ARG A 10 38.04 -3.71 10.91
CA ARG A 10 38.27 -4.74 11.91
C ARG A 10 38.63 -6.03 11.23
N ASP A 11 39.71 -6.64 11.69
CA ASP A 11 40.03 -8.02 11.31
C ASP A 11 39.00 -9.01 11.86
N GLU A 12 39.06 -10.23 11.35
CA GLU A 12 38.12 -11.29 11.69
C GLU A 12 38.13 -11.61 13.20
N ALA A 13 39.30 -11.53 13.85
CA ALA A 13 39.43 -11.79 15.28
C ALA A 13 38.66 -10.76 16.11
N ARG A 14 38.77 -9.48 15.76
CA ARG A 14 38.05 -8.39 16.41
C ARG A 14 36.55 -8.45 16.13
N GLN A 15 36.15 -8.76 14.90
CA GLN A 15 34.75 -8.99 14.55
C GLN A 15 34.13 -10.11 15.40
N ARG A 16 34.82 -11.26 15.54
CA ARG A 16 34.38 -12.36 16.40
C ARG A 16 34.30 -11.96 17.87
N ALA A 17 35.25 -11.17 18.36
CA ALA A 17 35.25 -10.67 19.75
C ALA A 17 34.02 -9.78 20.02
N VAL A 18 33.68 -8.88 19.08
CA VAL A 18 32.49 -8.05 19.15
C VAL A 18 31.21 -8.90 19.17
N VAL A 19 31.12 -9.91 18.31
CA VAL A 19 29.96 -10.83 18.30
C VAL A 19 29.84 -11.58 19.63
N ARG A 20 30.95 -12.10 20.19
CA ARG A 20 30.94 -12.75 21.53
C ARG A 20 30.51 -11.80 22.63
N GLN A 21 30.99 -10.55 22.59
CA GLN A 21 30.59 -9.52 23.54
C GLN A 21 29.09 -9.24 23.46
N ALA A 22 28.55 -9.12 22.25
CA ALA A 22 27.11 -8.90 22.03
C ALA A 22 26.25 -10.09 22.51
N ILE A 23 26.73 -11.33 22.34
CA ILE A 23 26.06 -12.54 22.84
C ILE A 23 26.20 -12.67 24.36
N GLY A 24 27.27 -12.14 24.94
CA GLY A 24 27.62 -12.33 26.36
C GLY A 24 28.22 -13.71 26.66
N ARG A 25 28.67 -14.45 25.64
CA ARG A 25 29.28 -15.79 25.79
C ARG A 25 30.50 -15.96 24.89
N SER A 26 31.54 -16.61 25.42
CA SER A 26 32.80 -16.85 24.72
C SER A 26 32.96 -18.29 24.20
N ASP A 27 32.13 -19.22 24.66
CA ASP A 27 32.24 -20.66 24.44
C ASP A 27 31.51 -21.19 23.20
N LEU A 28 30.79 -20.31 22.50
CA LEU A 28 30.05 -20.70 21.30
C LEU A 28 30.96 -20.69 20.06
N PRO A 29 30.89 -21.73 19.20
CA PRO A 29 31.48 -21.67 17.87
C PRO A 29 30.74 -20.60 17.07
N ILE A 30 31.50 -19.68 16.46
CA ILE A 30 30.97 -18.62 15.60
C ILE A 30 31.48 -18.90 14.19
N GLU A 31 30.63 -18.75 13.19
CA GLU A 31 31.01 -18.69 11.78
C GLU A 31 30.64 -17.30 11.27
N LEU A 32 31.61 -16.56 10.71
CA LEU A 32 31.35 -15.27 10.10
C LEU A 32 31.07 -15.51 8.61
N LEU A 33 29.82 -15.29 8.19
CA LEU A 33 29.41 -15.47 6.80
C LEU A 33 29.78 -14.28 5.92
N ALA A 34 29.61 -13.06 6.44
CA ALA A 34 29.93 -11.84 5.73
C ALA A 34 30.18 -10.68 6.72
N SER A 35 31.00 -9.72 6.29
CA SER A 35 31.14 -8.42 6.91
C SER A 35 31.22 -7.37 5.80
N GLY A 36 30.69 -6.17 6.05
CA GLY A 36 30.66 -5.11 5.06
C GLY A 36 30.38 -3.78 5.73
N ARG A 37 30.75 -2.70 5.03
CA ARG A 37 30.42 -1.33 5.41
C ARG A 37 29.13 -0.92 4.71
N TRP A 38 28.28 -0.19 5.42
CA TRP A 38 27.06 0.38 4.85
C TRP A 38 27.00 1.86 5.20
N GLU A 39 27.05 2.71 4.17
CA GLU A 39 26.77 4.13 4.31
C GLU A 39 25.26 4.34 4.44
N LEU A 40 24.86 4.89 5.59
CA LEU A 40 23.46 5.19 5.88
C LEU A 40 23.08 6.51 5.19
N ALA A 41 22.02 6.46 4.40
CA ALA A 41 21.44 7.63 3.75
C ALA A 41 19.94 7.72 4.05
N ALA A 42 19.47 8.95 4.19
CA ALA A 42 18.06 9.31 4.28
C ALA A 42 17.78 10.30 3.14
N SER A 43 17.27 9.80 2.02
CA SER A 43 17.13 10.62 0.80
C SER A 43 15.92 10.17 0.01
N ILE A 44 15.17 11.13 -0.53
CA ILE A 44 13.99 10.87 -1.35
C ILE A 44 14.12 11.69 -2.62
N ALA A 45 13.93 11.06 -3.77
CA ALA A 45 13.95 11.73 -5.06
C ALA A 45 12.83 12.79 -5.16
N ASP A 46 13.13 13.94 -5.75
CA ASP A 46 12.16 15.03 -5.96
C ASP A 46 10.95 14.59 -6.80
N ARG A 47 11.16 13.61 -7.69
CA ARG A 47 10.15 13.01 -8.56
C ARG A 47 10.42 11.53 -8.74
N PHE A 48 9.38 10.71 -8.64
CA PHE A 48 9.46 9.26 -8.87
C PHE A 48 9.23 8.89 -10.35
N GLY A 49 8.74 9.83 -11.16
CA GLY A 49 8.56 9.62 -12.60
C GLY A 49 8.77 10.89 -13.42
N ALA A 50 9.39 10.74 -14.59
CA ALA A 50 9.56 11.79 -15.57
C ALA A 50 9.46 11.22 -16.99
N GLY A 51 8.40 11.56 -17.71
CA GLY A 51 8.12 11.03 -19.04
C GLY A 51 7.94 9.51 -19.02
N ARG A 52 8.94 8.77 -19.51
CA ARG A 52 8.93 7.30 -19.61
C ARG A 52 9.92 6.62 -18.65
N VAL A 53 10.52 7.38 -17.73
CA VAL A 53 11.46 6.88 -16.74
C VAL A 53 10.81 6.96 -15.36
N PHE A 54 10.89 5.87 -14.61
CA PHE A 54 10.33 5.75 -13.27
C PHE A 54 11.39 5.19 -12.32
N LEU A 55 11.48 5.75 -11.11
CA LEU A 55 12.36 5.30 -10.03
C LEU A 55 11.52 4.51 -9.02
N ALA A 56 12.03 3.40 -8.51
CA ALA A 56 11.38 2.59 -7.47
C ALA A 56 12.42 2.02 -6.50
N GLY A 57 12.02 1.77 -5.24
CA GLY A 57 12.93 1.27 -4.20
C GLY A 57 14.08 2.25 -3.91
N ASP A 58 15.28 1.73 -3.65
CA ASP A 58 16.45 2.52 -3.27
C ASP A 58 16.84 3.61 -4.28
N ALA A 59 16.44 3.48 -5.55
CA ALA A 59 16.64 4.51 -6.57
C ALA A 59 15.72 5.74 -6.36
N ALA A 60 14.57 5.54 -5.71
CA ALA A 60 13.59 6.59 -5.42
C ALA A 60 13.69 7.09 -3.97
N HIS A 61 14.04 6.22 -3.03
CA HIS A 61 14.19 6.56 -1.63
C HIS A 61 15.19 5.66 -0.93
N GLN A 62 16.11 6.26 -0.17
CA GLN A 62 16.97 5.56 0.77
C GLN A 62 16.42 5.84 2.17
N LEU A 63 15.92 4.79 2.81
CA LEU A 63 15.38 4.85 4.17
C LEU A 63 16.32 4.11 5.11
N PRO A 64 16.90 4.78 6.13
CA PRO A 64 17.81 4.14 7.06
C PRO A 64 17.18 2.91 7.74
N PRO A 65 17.97 1.86 8.04
CA PRO A 65 17.48 0.65 8.68
C PRO A 65 17.02 0.96 10.11
N ASN A 66 15.71 1.03 10.32
CA ASN A 66 15.11 1.14 11.65
C ASN A 66 14.48 -0.19 12.06
N ARG A 67 13.97 -0.27 13.30
CA ARG A 67 13.23 -1.45 13.78
C ARG A 67 12.02 -1.83 12.91
N GLY A 68 11.48 -0.91 12.09
CA GLY A 68 10.32 -1.13 11.22
C GLY A 68 10.63 -1.66 9.81
N GLY A 69 11.90 -1.79 9.40
CA GLY A 69 12.24 -2.40 8.11
C GLY A 69 11.56 -1.76 6.89
N PHE A 70 11.37 -0.44 6.91
CA PHE A 70 10.50 0.25 5.94
C PHE A 70 11.05 0.25 4.51
N GLY A 71 12.37 0.31 4.30
CA GLY A 71 12.97 0.47 2.97
C GLY A 71 12.53 -0.59 1.95
N ALA A 72 12.82 -1.86 2.22
CA ALA A 72 12.50 -2.96 1.31
C ALA A 72 10.98 -3.08 1.04
N ASN A 73 10.16 -2.99 2.09
CA ASN A 73 8.70 -3.06 1.96
C ASN A 73 8.15 -1.90 1.10
N THR A 74 8.71 -0.70 1.26
CA THR A 74 8.35 0.46 0.42
C THR A 74 8.71 0.22 -1.04
N GLY A 75 9.91 -0.29 -1.31
CA GLY A 75 10.34 -0.60 -2.68
C GLY A 75 9.48 -1.67 -3.37
N ILE A 76 9.05 -2.69 -2.63
CA ILE A 76 8.13 -3.71 -3.16
C ILE A 76 6.77 -3.09 -3.51
N GLU A 77 6.22 -2.27 -2.62
CA GLU A 77 4.95 -1.57 -2.87
C GLU A 77 5.04 -0.57 -4.03
N ASP A 78 6.20 0.06 -4.24
CA ASP A 78 6.42 0.94 -5.38
C ASP A 78 6.27 0.18 -6.70
N ALA A 79 6.92 -0.98 -6.80
CA ALA A 79 6.81 -1.85 -7.98
C ALA A 79 5.37 -2.35 -8.16
N HIS A 80 4.71 -2.77 -7.08
CA HIS A 80 3.32 -3.25 -7.09
C HIS A 80 2.33 -2.17 -7.56
N ASN A 81 2.51 -0.92 -7.11
CA ASN A 81 1.70 0.22 -7.53
C ASN A 81 1.91 0.59 -9.01
N LEU A 82 3.16 0.54 -9.49
CA LEU A 82 3.51 0.97 -10.84
C LEU A 82 3.18 -0.09 -11.91
N ALA A 83 3.39 -1.37 -11.62
CA ALA A 83 3.29 -2.45 -12.60
C ALA A 83 1.94 -2.51 -13.32
N TRP A 84 0.82 -2.46 -12.58
CA TRP A 84 -0.50 -2.55 -13.19
C TRP A 84 -0.84 -1.31 -14.03
N LYS A 85 -0.38 -0.14 -13.61
CA LYS A 85 -0.58 1.13 -14.35
C LYS A 85 0.16 1.11 -15.68
N LEU A 86 1.41 0.65 -15.67
CA LEU A 86 2.19 0.43 -16.90
C LEU A 86 1.49 -0.57 -17.82
N ALA A 87 1.03 -1.71 -17.28
CA ALA A 87 0.33 -2.72 -18.05
C ALA A 87 -0.97 -2.17 -18.69
N ALA A 88 -1.75 -1.39 -17.95
CA ALA A 88 -2.99 -0.79 -18.44
C ALA A 88 -2.73 0.24 -19.57
N VAL A 89 -1.72 1.10 -19.41
CA VAL A 89 -1.34 2.08 -20.44
C VAL A 89 -0.76 1.42 -21.69
N LEU A 90 0.11 0.42 -21.52
CA LEU A 90 0.70 -0.32 -22.65
C LEU A 90 -0.36 -1.13 -23.42
N ALA A 91 -1.39 -1.62 -22.74
CA ALA A 91 -2.51 -2.32 -23.37
C ALA A 91 -3.54 -1.37 -24.00
N GLY A 92 -3.35 -0.05 -23.92
CA GLY A 92 -4.31 0.95 -24.44
C GLY A 92 -5.62 1.04 -23.65
N ARG A 93 -5.68 0.43 -22.45
CA ARG A 93 -6.86 0.44 -21.56
C ARG A 93 -6.93 1.68 -20.67
N SER A 94 -5.82 2.40 -20.54
CA SER A 94 -5.71 3.63 -19.74
C SER A 94 -4.86 4.67 -20.47
N ALA A 95 -5.20 5.94 -20.29
CA ALA A 95 -4.39 7.05 -20.79
C ALA A 95 -3.07 7.19 -20.00
N PRO A 96 -1.99 7.73 -20.61
CA PRO A 96 -0.69 7.91 -19.95
C PRO A 96 -0.73 8.68 -18.62
N ARG A 97 -1.71 9.57 -18.44
CA ARG A 97 -1.93 10.32 -17.18
C ARG A 97 -2.15 9.42 -15.97
N LEU A 98 -2.55 8.15 -16.15
CA LEU A 98 -2.59 7.18 -15.05
C LEU A 98 -1.22 7.03 -14.38
N LEU A 99 -0.12 7.11 -15.14
CA LEU A 99 1.24 6.96 -14.61
C LEU A 99 1.67 8.14 -13.72
N GLU A 100 1.06 9.31 -13.87
CA GLU A 100 1.31 10.48 -13.00
C GLU A 100 0.85 10.20 -11.57
N THR A 101 -0.13 9.30 -11.40
CA THR A 101 -0.60 8.90 -10.08
C THR A 101 0.43 8.07 -9.30
N TYR A 102 1.47 7.54 -9.95
CA TYR A 102 2.54 6.83 -9.25
C TYR A 102 3.32 7.75 -8.30
N ASP A 103 3.79 8.90 -8.78
CA ASP A 103 4.48 9.89 -7.93
C ASP A 103 3.55 10.43 -6.84
N ALA A 104 2.32 10.79 -7.22
CA ALA A 104 1.32 11.34 -6.31
C ALA A 104 0.97 10.37 -5.16
N GLU A 105 1.02 9.06 -5.41
CA GLU A 105 0.70 8.06 -4.40
C GLU A 105 1.92 7.61 -3.59
N ARG A 106 3.09 7.41 -4.22
CA ARG A 106 4.22 6.72 -3.59
C ARG A 106 5.23 7.65 -2.95
N ARG A 107 5.49 8.82 -3.53
CA ARG A 107 6.45 9.78 -2.94
C ARG A 107 6.00 10.31 -1.58
N PRO A 108 4.70 10.64 -1.34
CA PRO A 108 4.24 11.00 -0.01
C PRO A 108 4.38 9.86 1.02
N ILE A 109 4.28 8.60 0.61
CA ILE A 109 4.49 7.46 1.52
C ILE A 109 5.96 7.30 1.90
N ALA A 110 6.88 7.52 0.96
CA ALA A 110 8.31 7.56 1.28
C ALA A 110 8.62 8.67 2.30
N TRP A 111 8.05 9.87 2.13
CA TRP A 111 8.18 10.97 3.09
C TRP A 111 7.56 10.65 4.44
N LEU A 112 6.36 10.08 4.48
CA LEU A 112 5.72 9.63 5.70
C LEU A 112 6.61 8.65 6.47
N ARG A 113 7.17 7.65 5.78
CA ARG A 113 8.06 6.66 6.39
C ARG A 113 9.37 7.29 6.87
N HIS A 114 9.94 8.21 6.10
CA HIS A 114 11.10 9.00 6.52
C HIS A 114 10.81 9.77 7.81
N GLU A 115 9.74 10.56 7.87
CA GLU A 115 9.35 11.31 9.07
C GLU A 115 9.18 10.38 10.28
N GLN A 116 8.55 9.23 10.08
CA GLN A 116 8.31 8.24 11.13
C GLN A 116 9.58 7.53 11.61
N ILE A 117 10.60 7.34 10.74
CA ILE A 117 11.94 6.89 11.15
C ILE A 117 12.52 7.90 12.15
N PHE A 118 12.55 9.18 11.79
CA PHE A 118 13.17 10.22 12.60
C PHE A 118 12.33 10.66 13.82
N ALA A 119 11.04 10.33 13.86
CA ALA A 119 10.20 10.51 15.05
C ALA A 119 10.52 9.51 16.18
N ARG A 120 11.07 8.34 15.84
CA ARG A 120 11.35 7.26 16.81
C ARG A 120 12.72 7.43 17.46
N ALA A 121 12.85 6.97 18.70
CA ALA A 121 14.04 7.15 19.54
C ALA A 121 15.34 6.70 18.87
N ASP A 122 15.28 5.63 18.06
CA ASP A 122 16.43 5.03 17.39
C ASP A 122 17.13 6.00 16.43
N TYR A 123 16.35 6.82 15.71
CA TYR A 123 16.87 7.77 14.72
C TYR A 123 16.73 9.24 15.11
N LYS A 124 15.89 9.53 16.11
CA LYS A 124 15.74 10.87 16.69
C LYS A 124 17.09 11.46 17.16
N ALA A 125 18.01 10.61 17.63
CA ALA A 125 19.34 11.02 18.07
C ALA A 125 20.26 11.52 16.94
N TYR A 126 19.94 11.24 15.68
CA TYR A 126 20.69 11.72 14.51
C TYR A 126 20.13 13.02 13.93
N LEU A 127 19.07 13.59 14.52
CA LEU A 127 18.59 14.92 14.16
C LEU A 127 19.48 15.99 14.80
N ASP A 128 19.82 17.04 14.07
CA ASP A 128 20.61 18.17 14.57
C ASP A 128 19.99 18.80 15.84
N THR A 129 18.66 18.82 15.91
CA THR A 129 17.89 19.36 17.04
C THR A 129 17.73 18.36 18.19
N GLY A 130 17.96 17.06 17.95
CA GLY A 130 17.61 15.97 18.87
C GLY A 130 16.10 15.81 19.10
N GLU A 131 15.27 16.58 18.40
CA GLU A 131 13.81 16.62 18.55
C GLU A 131 13.13 16.47 17.19
N SER A 132 12.14 15.57 17.11
CA SER A 132 11.29 15.44 15.94
C SER A 132 9.96 16.15 16.19
N PRO A 133 9.49 16.99 15.26
CA PRO A 133 8.17 17.63 15.35
C PRO A 133 7.02 16.68 15.02
N ALA A 134 7.30 15.50 14.46
CA ALA A 134 6.29 14.54 14.05
C ALA A 134 5.84 13.67 15.22
N GLU A 135 4.52 13.54 15.41
CA GLU A 135 3.96 12.55 16.31
C GLU A 135 4.22 11.14 15.78
N VAL A 136 4.52 10.21 16.69
CA VAL A 136 4.72 8.81 16.35
C VAL A 136 3.35 8.21 16.03
N ILE A 137 3.22 7.72 14.80
CA ILE A 137 2.06 6.98 14.33
C ILE A 137 2.28 5.49 14.61
N ASP A 138 1.20 4.79 14.94
CA ASP A 138 1.16 3.34 15.16
C ASP A 138 1.80 2.54 14.00
N ASP A 139 2.53 1.48 14.33
CA ASP A 139 3.28 0.71 13.33
C ASP A 139 2.34 0.00 12.32
N ASP A 140 1.19 -0.53 12.74
CA ASP A 140 0.21 -1.16 11.84
C ASP A 140 -0.34 -0.12 10.84
N ALA A 141 -0.50 1.13 11.29
CA ALA A 141 -0.94 2.22 10.43
C ALA A 141 0.12 2.57 9.38
N ILE A 142 1.40 2.63 9.77
CA ILE A 142 2.53 2.96 8.88
C ILE A 142 2.88 1.82 7.93
N GLU A 143 2.55 0.57 8.26
CA GLU A 143 2.83 -0.58 7.41
C GLU A 143 1.65 -0.95 6.49
N LEU A 144 0.41 -0.85 6.98
CA LEU A 144 -0.75 -1.41 6.27
C LEU A 144 -1.88 -0.40 6.01
N GLY A 145 -1.79 0.79 6.58
CA GLY A 145 -2.91 1.74 6.65
C GLY A 145 -2.60 3.12 6.13
N GLN A 146 -1.67 3.26 5.18
CA GLN A 146 -1.39 4.55 4.55
C GLN A 146 -2.44 4.91 3.50
N LEU A 147 -2.62 6.21 3.30
CA LEU A 147 -3.64 6.76 2.40
C LEU A 147 -3.04 7.32 1.12
N TYR A 148 -3.43 6.74 -0.02
CA TYR A 148 -3.15 7.25 -1.35
C TYR A 148 -4.06 8.42 -1.72
N ARG A 149 -3.47 9.43 -2.36
CA ARG A 149 -4.18 10.61 -2.88
C ARG A 149 -3.74 10.86 -4.32
N SER A 150 -4.65 10.70 -5.27
CA SER A 150 -4.37 10.92 -6.69
C SER A 150 -5.67 10.98 -7.50
N ALA A 151 -5.56 11.24 -8.80
CA ALA A 151 -6.70 11.10 -9.72
C ALA A 151 -7.21 9.65 -9.87
N ALA A 152 -6.44 8.65 -9.44
CA ALA A 152 -6.84 7.24 -9.42
C ALA A 152 -7.59 6.83 -8.13
N VAL A 153 -7.98 7.81 -7.31
CA VAL A 153 -8.73 7.62 -6.06
C VAL A 153 -9.79 8.71 -5.92
N HIS A 154 -11.05 8.33 -5.77
CA HIS A 154 -12.16 9.24 -5.51
C HIS A 154 -12.57 9.18 -4.03
N GLY A 155 -12.34 10.27 -3.30
CA GLY A 155 -12.74 10.42 -1.90
C GLY A 155 -11.59 10.54 -0.89
N ALA A 156 -10.33 10.66 -1.34
CA ALA A 156 -9.16 10.85 -0.48
C ALA A 156 -8.72 12.32 -0.42
N GLY A 157 -9.39 13.12 0.42
CA GLY A 157 -9.12 14.55 0.57
C GLY A 157 -7.92 14.89 1.48
N PRO A 158 -7.54 16.18 1.56
CA PRO A 158 -6.45 16.65 2.42
C PRO A 158 -6.79 16.59 3.92
N ASP A 159 -8.08 16.58 4.29
CA ASP A 159 -8.52 16.59 5.69
C ASP A 159 -8.39 15.23 6.39
N LEU A 160 -8.15 14.16 5.62
CA LEU A 160 -7.89 12.83 6.17
C LEU A 160 -6.41 12.75 6.62
N PRO A 161 -6.10 12.01 7.69
CA PRO A 161 -4.72 11.80 8.09
C PRO A 161 -3.94 10.97 7.05
N PRO A 162 -2.61 10.99 7.07
CA PRO A 162 -1.79 10.25 6.11
C PRO A 162 -1.82 8.73 6.35
N ALA A 163 -2.08 8.30 7.59
CA ALA A 163 -2.20 6.89 7.97
C ALA A 163 -3.12 6.73 9.20
N ARG A 164 -3.77 5.57 9.30
CA ARG A 164 -4.49 5.04 10.48
C ARG A 164 -4.40 3.52 10.47
N ARG A 165 -4.72 2.88 11.58
CA ARG A 165 -4.75 1.42 11.61
C ARG A 165 -5.79 0.89 10.61
N PRO A 166 -5.55 -0.24 9.92
CA PRO A 166 -6.43 -0.75 8.88
C PRO A 166 -7.91 -0.87 9.29
N ASP A 167 -8.18 -1.27 10.53
CA ASP A 167 -9.52 -1.43 11.12
C ASP A 167 -10.25 -0.09 11.35
N GLN A 168 -9.52 1.03 11.38
CA GLN A 168 -10.06 2.37 11.61
C GLN A 168 -10.47 3.10 10.33
N TRP A 169 -10.13 2.56 9.16
CA TRP A 169 -10.44 3.19 7.88
C TRP A 169 -11.83 2.90 7.37
N ALA A 170 -12.42 1.78 7.79
CA ALA A 170 -13.71 1.29 7.30
C ALA A 170 -13.80 1.37 5.76
N GLY A 171 -12.78 0.90 5.03
CA GLY A 171 -12.79 0.85 3.55
C GLY A 171 -12.72 2.20 2.84
N GLN A 172 -12.14 3.21 3.48
CA GLN A 172 -11.90 4.53 2.90
C GLN A 172 -11.19 4.46 1.53
N PRO A 173 -11.71 5.10 0.47
CA PRO A 173 -10.98 5.25 -0.79
C PRO A 173 -9.57 5.81 -0.58
N GLY A 174 -8.59 5.17 -1.23
CA GLY A 174 -7.17 5.44 -1.11
C GLY A 174 -6.44 4.52 -0.12
N THR A 175 -7.15 3.69 0.64
CA THR A 175 -6.53 2.70 1.53
C THR A 175 -6.53 1.33 0.91
N ARG A 176 -5.72 0.42 1.46
CA ARG A 176 -5.79 -1.01 1.12
C ARG A 176 -7.20 -1.53 1.42
N ALA A 177 -7.71 -2.40 0.55
CA ALA A 177 -8.96 -3.09 0.80
C ALA A 177 -8.89 -3.87 2.14
N PRO A 178 -9.91 -3.79 3.01
CA PRO A 178 -9.95 -4.53 4.25
C PRO A 178 -9.89 -6.05 4.04
N HIS A 179 -9.12 -6.73 4.89
CA HIS A 179 -9.23 -8.18 5.05
C HIS A 179 -10.58 -8.52 5.69
N VAL A 180 -11.30 -9.44 5.06
CA VAL A 180 -12.48 -10.10 5.63
C VAL A 180 -12.39 -11.57 5.30
N GLU A 181 -12.58 -12.43 6.31
CA GLU A 181 -12.71 -13.86 6.11
C GLU A 181 -14.03 -14.17 5.38
N ALA A 182 -13.91 -14.93 4.31
CA ALA A 182 -15.03 -15.27 3.45
C ALA A 182 -14.91 -16.71 2.95
N ARG A 183 -15.94 -17.17 2.24
CA ARG A 183 -15.96 -18.46 1.57
C ARG A 183 -16.69 -18.37 0.25
N THR A 184 -16.21 -19.15 -0.71
CA THR A 184 -16.93 -19.54 -1.92
C THR A 184 -17.57 -20.92 -1.68
N ALA A 185 -18.25 -21.48 -2.69
CA ALA A 185 -18.71 -22.86 -2.63
C ALA A 185 -17.57 -23.87 -2.38
N ASP A 186 -16.36 -23.56 -2.87
CA ASP A 186 -15.27 -24.53 -2.95
C ASP A 186 -14.19 -24.36 -1.87
N ARG A 187 -14.08 -23.17 -1.25
CA ARG A 187 -13.02 -22.87 -0.28
C ARG A 187 -13.31 -21.68 0.63
N GLU A 188 -12.70 -21.69 1.80
CA GLU A 188 -12.45 -20.48 2.59
C GLU A 188 -11.35 -19.63 1.94
N LEU A 189 -11.45 -18.31 2.08
CA LEU A 189 -10.51 -17.33 1.51
C LEU A 189 -10.56 -16.02 2.30
N SER A 190 -9.58 -15.15 2.04
CA SER A 190 -9.74 -13.72 2.30
C SER A 190 -10.39 -13.04 1.10
N LEU A 191 -11.19 -11.99 1.31
CA LEU A 191 -11.59 -11.11 0.20
C LEU A 191 -10.38 -10.53 -0.56
N LEU A 192 -9.21 -10.41 0.08
CA LEU A 192 -7.98 -9.98 -0.57
C LEU A 192 -7.55 -10.90 -1.72
N ASP A 193 -7.91 -12.19 -1.66
CA ASP A 193 -7.57 -13.20 -2.67
C ASP A 193 -8.36 -13.02 -3.98
N LEU A 194 -9.35 -12.12 -3.99
CA LEU A 194 -10.18 -11.80 -5.15
C LEU A 194 -9.53 -10.73 -6.06
N PHE A 195 -8.50 -10.03 -5.59
CA PHE A 195 -7.91 -8.88 -6.27
C PHE A 195 -6.67 -9.28 -7.10
N GLN A 196 -5.87 -8.30 -7.56
CA GLN A 196 -4.59 -8.52 -8.26
C GLN A 196 -4.65 -8.97 -9.72
N ARG A 197 -5.84 -9.10 -10.31
CA ARG A 197 -6.02 -9.49 -11.72
C ARG A 197 -6.58 -8.37 -12.59
N GLY A 198 -7.44 -7.54 -12.03
CA GLY A 198 -8.16 -6.46 -12.71
C GLY A 198 -8.94 -5.65 -11.70
N TRP A 199 -9.89 -4.85 -12.18
CA TRP A 199 -10.80 -4.11 -11.31
C TRP A 199 -11.84 -5.06 -10.72
N VAL A 200 -12.19 -4.85 -9.45
CA VAL A 200 -13.21 -5.66 -8.78
C VAL A 200 -14.21 -4.75 -8.09
N LEU A 201 -15.49 -4.92 -8.40
CA LEU A 201 -16.58 -4.25 -7.68
C LEU A 201 -17.22 -5.26 -6.71
N LEU A 202 -17.25 -4.90 -5.42
CA LEU A 202 -17.93 -5.68 -4.38
C LEU A 202 -19.23 -5.00 -3.96
N SER A 203 -20.32 -5.77 -3.86
CA SER A 203 -21.59 -5.33 -3.27
C SER A 203 -22.43 -6.52 -2.79
N GLU A 204 -23.31 -6.29 -1.82
CA GLU A 204 -24.39 -7.24 -1.47
C GLU A 204 -25.59 -7.13 -2.43
N ASP A 205 -25.67 -6.05 -3.20
CA ASP A 205 -26.79 -5.78 -4.10
C ASP A 205 -26.49 -6.24 -5.53
N PRO A 206 -27.23 -7.24 -6.06
CA PRO A 206 -26.93 -7.84 -7.36
C PRO A 206 -27.15 -6.89 -8.54
N ARG A 207 -27.81 -5.74 -8.36
CA ARG A 207 -28.00 -4.78 -9.47
C ARG A 207 -26.67 -4.23 -10.00
N TRP A 208 -25.63 -4.24 -9.17
CA TRP A 208 -24.29 -3.81 -9.56
C TRP A 208 -23.62 -4.73 -10.59
N ALA A 209 -24.13 -5.95 -10.80
CA ALA A 209 -23.64 -6.84 -11.86
C ALA A 209 -23.81 -6.23 -13.25
N ALA A 210 -25.01 -5.71 -13.54
CA ALA A 210 -25.31 -5.05 -14.82
C ALA A 210 -24.49 -3.76 -14.96
N ALA A 211 -24.42 -2.94 -13.89
CA ALA A 211 -23.62 -1.73 -13.87
C ALA A 211 -22.14 -1.99 -14.18
N THR A 212 -21.55 -3.02 -13.57
CA THR A 212 -20.15 -3.39 -13.81
C THR A 212 -19.93 -3.81 -15.25
N THR A 213 -20.81 -4.66 -15.79
CA THR A 213 -20.72 -5.14 -17.17
C THR A 213 -20.82 -3.98 -18.17
N CYS A 214 -21.78 -3.07 -17.99
CA CYS A 214 -21.96 -1.91 -18.86
C CYS A 214 -20.76 -0.95 -18.78
N ALA A 215 -20.32 -0.58 -17.57
CA ALA A 215 -19.20 0.34 -17.38
C ALA A 215 -17.89 -0.23 -17.95
N ALA A 216 -17.60 -1.51 -17.70
CA ALA A 216 -16.43 -2.20 -18.22
C ALA A 216 -16.43 -2.26 -19.75
N GLY A 217 -17.57 -2.63 -20.34
CA GLY A 217 -17.74 -2.71 -21.79
C GLY A 217 -17.63 -1.36 -22.49
N GLU A 218 -18.19 -0.30 -21.91
CA GLU A 218 -18.11 1.06 -22.45
C GLU A 218 -16.68 1.61 -22.43
N LEU A 219 -15.92 1.33 -21.36
CA LEU A 219 -14.57 1.87 -21.17
C LEU A 219 -13.46 0.95 -21.70
N GLY A 220 -13.79 -0.28 -22.10
CA GLY A 220 -12.81 -1.26 -22.56
C GLY A 220 -11.83 -1.70 -21.46
N VAL A 221 -12.25 -1.68 -20.20
CA VAL A 221 -11.44 -2.09 -19.04
C VAL A 221 -11.95 -3.40 -18.45
N ASP A 222 -11.05 -4.23 -17.93
CA ASP A 222 -11.43 -5.48 -17.27
C ASP A 222 -11.91 -5.19 -15.84
N ALA A 223 -13.21 -5.32 -15.61
CA ALA A 223 -13.81 -5.23 -14.28
C ALA A 223 -14.74 -6.42 -14.00
N THR A 224 -14.62 -6.99 -12.81
CA THR A 224 -15.41 -8.13 -12.34
C THR A 224 -16.31 -7.70 -11.20
N PHE A 225 -17.58 -8.07 -11.27
CA PHE A 225 -18.49 -7.96 -10.13
C PHE A 225 -18.38 -9.22 -9.26
N VAL A 226 -18.37 -9.04 -7.94
CA VAL A 226 -18.50 -10.14 -6.97
C VAL A 226 -19.69 -9.86 -6.07
N HIS A 227 -20.65 -10.78 -6.08
CA HIS A 227 -21.83 -10.68 -5.24
C HIS A 227 -21.55 -11.20 -3.83
N ILE A 228 -21.44 -10.29 -2.86
CA ILE A 228 -21.33 -10.64 -1.44
C ILE A 228 -22.71 -11.10 -0.93
N GLY A 229 -22.76 -12.25 -0.26
CA GLY A 229 -23.99 -12.95 0.08
C GLY A 229 -24.51 -13.88 -1.04
N GLY A 230 -23.94 -13.80 -2.25
CA GLY A 230 -24.19 -14.71 -3.38
C GLY A 230 -22.96 -15.58 -3.67
N ASP A 231 -22.14 -15.14 -4.62
CA ASP A 231 -20.91 -15.82 -5.06
C ASP A 231 -19.92 -16.06 -3.91
N VAL A 232 -19.86 -15.10 -2.99
CA VAL A 232 -18.97 -15.10 -1.83
C VAL A 232 -19.78 -14.78 -0.59
N THR A 233 -19.63 -15.56 0.48
CA THR A 233 -20.30 -15.32 1.77
C THR A 233 -19.28 -15.06 2.86
N THR A 234 -19.58 -14.13 3.77
CA THR A 234 -18.77 -13.86 4.96
C THR A 234 -19.32 -14.65 6.16
N ARG A 235 -18.48 -14.93 7.16
CA ARG A 235 -18.92 -15.63 8.39
C ARG A 235 -19.97 -14.82 9.15
N ASP A 236 -19.75 -13.51 9.27
CA ASP A 236 -20.72 -12.55 9.76
C ASP A 236 -21.27 -11.72 8.58
N PRO A 237 -22.59 -11.70 8.32
CA PRO A 237 -23.22 -10.87 7.28
C PRO A 237 -22.98 -9.36 7.45
N ARG A 238 -22.55 -8.88 8.61
CA ARG A 238 -22.21 -7.48 8.83
C ARG A 238 -20.73 -7.17 8.64
N ALA A 239 -19.87 -8.19 8.62
CA ALA A 239 -18.42 -7.99 8.55
C ALA A 239 -18.00 -7.22 7.29
N PHE A 240 -18.60 -7.54 6.14
CA PHE A 240 -18.33 -6.82 4.89
C PHE A 240 -18.71 -5.34 4.97
N ARG A 241 -19.96 -5.05 5.35
CA ARG A 241 -20.47 -3.68 5.46
C ARG A 241 -19.70 -2.83 6.46
N SER A 242 -19.41 -3.37 7.65
CA SER A 242 -18.61 -2.69 8.68
C SER A 242 -17.18 -2.43 8.20
N ALA A 243 -16.53 -3.43 7.58
CA ALA A 243 -15.15 -3.29 7.14
C ALA A 243 -15.02 -2.32 5.97
N TYR A 244 -15.96 -2.30 5.02
CA TYR A 244 -15.90 -1.44 3.83
C TYR A 244 -16.66 -0.12 3.98
N GLY A 245 -17.37 0.08 5.10
CA GLY A 245 -18.10 1.30 5.42
C GLY A 245 -19.17 1.62 4.39
N ILE A 246 -19.99 0.62 4.02
CA ILE A 246 -21.09 0.75 3.07
C ILE A 246 -22.35 0.08 3.61
N GLU A 247 -23.52 0.49 3.10
CA GLU A 247 -24.80 -0.15 3.38
C GLU A 247 -25.07 -1.31 2.41
N ALA A 248 -26.16 -2.04 2.64
CA ALA A 248 -26.52 -3.24 1.86
C ALA A 248 -26.68 -2.96 0.35
N SER A 249 -27.03 -1.72 0.00
CA SER A 249 -27.18 -1.29 -1.38
C SER A 249 -25.90 -0.68 -1.99
N GLY A 250 -24.93 -0.33 -1.14
CA GLY A 250 -23.69 0.32 -1.54
C GLY A 250 -22.75 -0.58 -2.33
N ALA A 251 -21.67 -0.01 -2.84
CA ALA A 251 -20.63 -0.74 -3.56
C ALA A 251 -19.26 -0.11 -3.36
N THR A 252 -18.21 -0.92 -3.54
CA THR A 252 -16.82 -0.50 -3.44
C THR A 252 -16.01 -1.06 -4.60
N LEU A 253 -15.25 -0.19 -5.26
CA LEU A 253 -14.42 -0.49 -6.42
C LEU A 253 -12.97 -0.61 -5.99
N ILE A 254 -12.40 -1.79 -6.23
CA ILE A 254 -11.04 -2.16 -5.86
C ILE A 254 -10.16 -2.19 -7.11
N ARG A 255 -8.98 -1.56 -6.99
CA ARG A 255 -7.96 -1.49 -8.02
C ARG A 255 -7.26 -2.83 -8.22
N PRO A 256 -6.57 -3.01 -9.35
CA PRO A 256 -5.69 -4.16 -9.55
C PRO A 256 -4.61 -4.30 -8.47
N ASP A 257 -4.14 -3.25 -7.81
CA ASP A 257 -3.18 -3.37 -6.71
C ASP A 257 -3.82 -3.66 -5.33
N GLY A 258 -5.15 -3.78 -5.25
CA GLY A 258 -5.88 -4.09 -4.02
C GLY A 258 -6.23 -2.87 -3.16
N TYR A 259 -6.12 -1.66 -3.70
CA TYR A 259 -6.56 -0.43 -3.03
C TYR A 259 -7.99 -0.05 -3.42
N VAL A 260 -8.74 0.52 -2.48
CA VAL A 260 -10.08 1.05 -2.75
C VAL A 260 -9.93 2.32 -3.60
N ALA A 261 -10.43 2.30 -4.83
CA ALA A 261 -10.44 3.48 -5.70
C ALA A 261 -11.65 4.37 -5.47
N TRP A 262 -12.81 3.77 -5.17
CA TRP A 262 -14.07 4.48 -5.04
C TRP A 262 -15.06 3.65 -4.23
N ARG A 263 -16.02 4.30 -3.58
CA ARG A 263 -17.18 3.63 -2.97
C ARG A 263 -18.41 4.52 -3.00
N THR A 264 -19.57 3.90 -2.82
CA THR A 264 -20.83 4.56 -2.48
C THR A 264 -21.47 3.86 -1.30
N LEU A 265 -22.01 4.64 -0.35
CA LEU A 265 -22.65 4.14 0.87
C LEU A 265 -23.94 3.38 0.54
N ASP A 266 -24.80 4.01 -0.24
CA ASP A 266 -26.02 3.43 -0.81
C ASP A 266 -25.94 3.45 -2.33
N ALA A 267 -26.77 2.67 -2.99
CA ALA A 267 -26.81 2.75 -4.43
C ALA A 267 -27.47 4.07 -4.89
N PRO A 268 -26.90 4.71 -5.92
CA PRO A 268 -27.50 5.87 -6.55
C PRO A 268 -28.73 5.49 -7.38
N ASP A 269 -29.49 6.49 -7.81
CA ASP A 269 -30.62 6.33 -8.74
C ASP A 269 -30.18 5.65 -10.06
N ASP A 270 -28.99 5.98 -10.55
CA ASP A 270 -28.37 5.37 -11.73
C ASP A 270 -26.99 4.75 -11.41
N PRO A 271 -26.96 3.46 -11.02
CA PRO A 271 -25.71 2.74 -10.75
C PRO A 271 -24.78 2.63 -11.96
N ILE A 272 -25.33 2.53 -13.18
CA ILE A 272 -24.55 2.38 -14.42
C ILE A 272 -23.78 3.68 -14.67
N ALA A 273 -24.48 4.82 -14.72
CA ALA A 273 -23.84 6.11 -14.98
C ALA A 273 -22.83 6.46 -13.88
N THR A 274 -23.18 6.20 -12.62
CA THR A 274 -22.31 6.50 -11.48
C THR A 274 -21.02 5.68 -11.50
N LEU A 275 -21.12 4.35 -11.72
CA LEU A 275 -19.94 3.50 -11.80
C LEU A 275 -19.09 3.83 -13.02
N THR A 276 -19.71 4.09 -14.18
CA THR A 276 -19.00 4.46 -15.40
C THR A 276 -18.20 5.74 -15.19
N GLY A 277 -18.80 6.76 -14.57
CA GLY A 277 -18.10 8.00 -14.21
C GLY A 277 -16.94 7.78 -13.25
N ALA A 278 -17.16 6.98 -12.19
CA ALA A 278 -16.11 6.65 -11.23
C ALA A 278 -14.95 5.90 -11.89
N LEU A 279 -15.23 4.81 -12.60
CA LEU A 279 -14.26 3.95 -13.27
C LEU A 279 -13.47 4.70 -14.35
N ARG A 280 -14.13 5.54 -15.17
CA ARG A 280 -13.49 6.41 -16.16
C ARG A 280 -12.45 7.34 -15.51
N GLY A 281 -12.82 7.94 -14.38
CA GLY A 281 -11.93 8.80 -13.60
C GLY A 281 -10.71 8.02 -13.10
N VAL A 282 -10.94 6.97 -12.33
CA VAL A 282 -9.88 6.28 -11.59
C VAL A 282 -9.00 5.38 -12.44
N ALA A 283 -9.54 4.82 -13.53
CA ALA A 283 -8.77 4.04 -14.50
C ALA A 283 -8.12 4.91 -15.59
N ALA A 284 -8.44 6.20 -15.64
CA ALA A 284 -8.08 7.10 -16.72
C ALA A 284 -8.41 6.54 -18.12
N ALA A 285 -9.54 5.84 -18.23
CA ALA A 285 -10.06 5.26 -19.46
C ALA A 285 -10.88 6.26 -20.28
#